data_AF-A0A4D6KB45-F1
#
_entry.id   AF-A0A4D6KB45-F1
#
_cell.length_a   1.000
_cell.length_b   1.000
_cell.length_c   1.000
_cell.angle_alpha   90.00
_cell.angle_beta   90.00
_cell.angle_gamma   90.00
#
_symmetry.space_group_name_H-M   'P 1'
#
loop_
_entity.id
_entity.type
_entity.pdbx_description
1 polymer ?
#
loop_
_entity_poly.entity_id
_entity_poly.type
_entity_poly.pdbx_seq_one_letter_code
_entity_poly.pdbx_strand_id
1 'polypeptide(L)'
;MVRTGDRLPIDSVPGGTTLLCVGPPMAGKRRLALRLLADGATDDDTTVLVSTDSSTAALRAEYESALDGASPAVGIVDSAGDAYGEATDNEWTRHVSMPAELGNVGSAVLDLLDALGEGRDGSVDRIGVLSLTTLALNADVDQTIRFVHSLSRLVEERSGFAVLTAHENSFSKTDLGQVEALVDGVVYTREGTDGLEVRVEGLDGGRQWASVPISTAPRSELGVPQPATPASGTSEPTGSTTDLAFDSLAELIAQVDSDRPTLTVCNRESPDDRLETVRAFFEDIDIEVRETELAAENPRDVALLHRGPVQMASSPLSQLASGVETANADDDPFATRRGPDVLEALHERIFGARGVEKQFLIDASTAIEMTAWQTGGGQLLAGFQHLSRYWESQRSRRVMHRIADAGVDVHIYGVPDVVPTVDRPNVTIHPDSSTEIEESWFVTYDGDGRTDRTGTLVVRETDPEVYEGFWTYEPSISRDVFRYLRDTYGVLEETGQQAPS
;
A
#
# COMPACT_ATOMS: atom_id res chain seq x y z
N MET A 1 14.25 17.62 23.92
CA MET A 1 15.13 16.61 23.27
C MET A 1 14.43 15.29 23.35
N VAL A 2 14.27 14.60 22.23
CA VAL A 2 13.66 13.28 22.12
C VAL A 2 14.79 12.27 21.98
N ARG A 3 14.76 11.21 22.78
CA ARG A 3 15.81 10.19 22.77
C ARG A 3 15.64 9.30 21.55
N THR A 4 16.77 8.94 20.95
CA THR A 4 16.84 7.98 19.83
C THR A 4 17.52 6.67 20.25
N GLY A 5 17.98 6.60 21.52
CA GLY A 5 18.56 5.41 22.12
C GLY A 5 19.75 4.88 21.32
N ASP A 6 19.86 3.56 21.25
CA ASP A 6 20.84 2.86 20.40
C ASP A 6 20.34 2.64 18.96
N ARG A 7 19.25 3.33 18.56
CA ARG A 7 18.58 3.11 17.26
C ARG A 7 19.20 3.89 16.12
N LEU A 8 19.91 4.97 16.43
CA LEU A 8 20.62 5.81 15.47
C LEU A 8 22.00 6.14 16.03
N PRO A 9 22.97 6.51 15.17
CA PRO A 9 24.28 7.03 15.59
C PRO A 9 24.19 8.47 16.15
N ILE A 10 23.08 8.81 16.80
CA ILE A 10 22.78 10.05 17.52
C ILE A 10 22.03 9.68 18.79
N ASP A 11 22.33 10.33 19.91
CA ASP A 11 21.72 10.02 21.21
C ASP A 11 20.31 10.64 21.37
N SER A 12 20.09 11.79 20.73
CA SER A 12 18.82 12.51 20.79
C SER A 12 18.68 13.53 19.66
N VAL A 13 17.44 13.93 19.39
CA VAL A 13 17.08 15.00 18.46
C VAL A 13 16.28 16.10 19.18
N PRO A 14 16.22 17.33 18.63
CA PRO A 14 15.33 18.38 19.13
C PRO A 14 13.86 17.93 19.15
N GLY A 15 13.03 18.61 19.95
CA GLY A 15 11.59 18.55 19.75
C GLY A 15 11.25 19.32 18.46
N GLY A 16 10.19 18.90 17.77
CA GLY A 16 9.84 19.40 16.45
C GLY A 16 10.50 18.65 15.28
N THR A 17 11.21 17.56 15.55
CA THR A 17 11.96 16.82 14.52
C THR A 17 11.11 15.79 13.79
N THR A 18 11.20 15.81 12.47
CA THR A 18 10.63 14.82 11.55
C THR A 18 11.75 14.04 10.86
N LEU A 19 11.72 12.70 11.00
CA LEU A 19 12.68 11.79 10.37
C LEU A 19 12.03 11.01 9.22
N LEU A 20 12.72 10.89 8.09
CA LEU A 20 12.34 10.02 6.99
C LEU A 20 13.26 8.79 6.93
N CYS A 21 12.71 7.60 7.15
CA CYS A 21 13.42 6.34 6.99
C CYS A 21 13.29 5.81 5.55
N VAL A 22 14.38 5.83 4.79
CA VAL A 22 14.43 5.39 3.38
C VAL A 22 15.23 4.11 3.24
N GLY A 23 14.81 3.21 2.34
CA GLY A 23 15.61 2.03 2.00
C GLY A 23 14.79 0.90 1.39
N PRO A 24 15.37 -0.29 1.24
CA PRO A 24 14.72 -1.40 0.55
C PRO A 24 13.39 -1.84 1.21
N PRO A 25 12.46 -2.43 0.43
CA PRO A 25 11.34 -3.21 0.94
C PRO A 25 11.76 -4.19 2.04
N MET A 26 10.97 -4.24 3.12
CA MET A 26 11.10 -5.25 4.18
C MET A 26 12.46 -5.23 4.91
N ALA A 27 13.25 -4.17 4.77
CA ALA A 27 14.56 -4.03 5.42
C ALA A 27 14.46 -3.74 6.95
N GLY A 28 13.27 -3.78 7.54
CA GLY A 28 13.07 -3.49 8.96
C GLY A 28 12.81 -2.03 9.32
N LYS A 29 12.59 -1.15 8.32
CA LYS A 29 12.31 0.28 8.53
C LYS A 29 11.13 0.55 9.46
N ARG A 30 10.02 -0.16 9.28
CA ARG A 30 8.84 -0.06 10.15
C ARG A 30 9.19 -0.36 11.60
N ARG A 31 9.95 -1.44 11.85
CA ARG A 31 10.43 -1.80 13.19
C ARG A 31 11.37 -0.73 13.75
N LEU A 32 12.27 -0.17 12.94
CA LEU A 32 13.11 0.96 13.33
C LEU A 32 12.25 2.17 13.73
N ALA A 33 11.26 2.55 12.91
CA ALA A 33 10.38 3.68 13.16
C ALA A 33 9.57 3.53 14.46
N LEU A 34 8.91 2.38 14.66
CA LEU A 34 8.18 2.09 15.89
C LEU A 34 9.08 2.14 17.12
N ARG A 35 10.30 1.60 17.01
CA ARG A 35 11.30 1.63 18.08
C ARG A 35 11.84 3.04 18.36
N LEU A 36 11.92 3.91 17.36
CA LEU A 36 12.28 5.33 17.55
C LEU A 36 11.15 6.08 18.26
N LEU A 37 9.90 5.82 17.89
CA LEU A 37 8.74 6.43 18.54
C LEU A 37 8.56 5.93 19.98
N ALA A 38 8.91 4.67 20.27
CA ALA A 38 8.82 4.11 21.61
C ALA A 38 9.96 4.56 22.55
N ASP A 39 11.12 4.96 21.99
CA ASP A 39 12.29 5.28 22.80
C ASP A 39 12.07 6.55 23.65
N GLY A 40 12.28 6.40 24.96
CA GLY A 40 12.04 7.48 25.92
C GLY A 40 10.58 7.96 26.02
N ALA A 41 9.62 7.19 25.52
CA ALA A 41 8.19 7.46 25.75
C ALA A 41 7.82 7.36 27.24
N THR A 42 6.90 8.20 27.66
CA THR A 42 6.38 8.28 29.03
C THR A 42 4.86 8.09 29.04
N ASP A 43 4.28 7.85 30.22
CA ASP A 43 2.84 7.64 30.36
C ASP A 43 2.00 8.87 29.97
N ASP A 44 2.60 10.08 30.06
CA ASP A 44 1.97 11.34 29.69
C ASP A 44 2.01 11.59 28.18
N ASP A 45 2.85 10.88 27.43
CA ASP A 45 3.01 11.09 25.99
C ASP A 45 1.82 10.59 25.16
N THR A 46 1.67 11.17 23.97
CA THR A 46 0.68 10.76 22.97
C THR A 46 1.41 10.20 21.76
N THR A 47 0.96 9.08 21.21
CA THR A 47 1.46 8.54 19.95
C THR A 47 0.31 8.27 18.99
N VAL A 48 0.38 8.84 17.78
CA VAL A 48 -0.57 8.58 16.70
C VAL A 48 0.15 7.86 15.56
N LEU A 49 -0.38 6.69 15.17
CA LEU A 49 0.19 5.87 14.10
C LEU A 49 -0.78 5.81 12.92
N VAL A 50 -0.29 6.13 11.71
CA VAL A 50 -1.04 5.97 10.47
C VAL A 50 -0.73 4.58 9.91
N SER A 51 -1.77 3.73 9.87
CA SER A 51 -1.72 2.40 9.28
C SER A 51 -2.21 2.45 7.85
N THR A 52 -1.40 1.99 6.91
CA THR A 52 -1.74 1.92 5.48
C THR A 52 -1.83 0.49 4.96
N ASP A 53 -1.40 -0.48 5.77
CA ASP A 53 -1.13 -1.85 5.33
C ASP A 53 -1.36 -2.92 6.43
N SER A 54 -1.68 -2.51 7.66
CA SER A 54 -1.76 -3.41 8.82
C SER A 54 -3.02 -3.19 9.66
N SER A 55 -3.48 -4.21 10.40
CA SER A 55 -4.65 -4.06 11.26
C SER A 55 -4.33 -3.10 12.40
N THR A 56 -5.31 -2.30 12.81
CA THR A 56 -5.22 -1.46 14.01
C THR A 56 -4.72 -2.24 15.23
N ALA A 57 -5.22 -3.46 15.48
CA ALA A 57 -4.79 -4.29 16.62
C ALA A 57 -3.32 -4.74 16.53
N ALA A 58 -2.90 -5.27 15.37
CA ALA A 58 -1.52 -5.73 15.17
C ALA A 58 -0.50 -4.58 15.18
N LEU A 59 -0.86 -3.40 14.67
CA LEU A 59 0.00 -2.23 14.74
C LEU A 59 0.18 -1.74 16.17
N ARG A 60 -0.92 -1.66 16.94
CA ARG A 60 -0.89 -1.32 18.37
C ARG A 60 0.01 -2.28 19.14
N ALA A 61 -0.20 -3.59 18.99
CA ALA A 61 0.61 -4.60 19.67
C ALA A 61 2.10 -4.52 19.29
N GLU A 62 2.41 -4.24 18.02
CA GLU A 62 3.79 -4.08 17.57
C GLU A 62 4.46 -2.85 18.21
N TYR A 63 3.76 -1.72 18.29
CA TYR A 63 4.24 -0.52 18.97
C TYR A 63 4.42 -0.75 20.47
N GLU A 64 3.42 -1.32 21.14
CA GLU A 64 3.45 -1.59 22.58
C GLU A 64 4.58 -2.54 22.97
N SER A 65 4.90 -3.52 22.10
CA SER A 65 6.04 -4.42 22.30
C SER A 65 7.41 -3.72 22.28
N ALA A 66 7.48 -2.51 21.71
CA ALA A 66 8.70 -1.72 21.64
C ALA A 66 8.88 -0.77 22.84
N LEU A 67 7.84 -0.57 23.66
CA LEU A 67 7.87 0.29 24.85
C LEU A 67 8.63 -0.35 26.00
N ASP A 68 9.39 0.45 26.74
CA ASP A 68 10.12 0.01 27.94
C ASP A 68 9.37 0.41 29.21
N GLY A 69 8.24 -0.25 29.46
CA GLY A 69 7.45 -0.11 30.69
C GLY A 69 6.54 1.12 30.78
N ALA A 70 6.57 2.01 29.79
CA ALA A 70 5.63 3.13 29.66
C ALA A 70 4.33 2.70 28.96
N SER A 71 3.25 3.45 29.19
CA SER A 71 1.94 3.26 28.58
C SER A 71 1.36 4.60 28.08
N PRO A 72 1.93 5.21 27.02
CA PRO A 72 1.41 6.44 26.42
C PRO A 72 -0.01 6.24 25.86
N ALA A 73 -0.72 7.35 25.60
CA ALA A 73 -1.97 7.29 24.85
C ALA A 73 -1.69 6.97 23.38
N VAL A 74 -2.29 5.90 22.83
CA VAL A 74 -2.01 5.43 21.46
C VAL A 74 -3.25 5.50 20.57
N GLY A 75 -3.23 6.44 19.62
CA GLY A 75 -4.21 6.60 18.56
C GLY A 75 -3.75 5.92 17.26
N ILE A 76 -4.69 5.40 16.49
CA ILE A 76 -4.43 4.83 15.16
C ILE A 76 -5.34 5.47 14.13
N VAL A 77 -4.75 5.98 13.05
CA VAL A 77 -5.48 6.32 11.83
C VAL A 77 -5.43 5.10 10.92
N ASP A 78 -6.57 4.47 10.70
CA ASP A 78 -6.69 3.28 9.86
C ASP A 78 -7.04 3.69 8.43
N SER A 79 -6.01 3.79 7.58
CA SER A 79 -6.11 4.14 6.16
C SER A 79 -6.09 2.92 5.24
N ALA A 80 -6.07 1.71 5.80
CA ALA A 80 -6.07 0.46 5.04
C ALA A 80 -7.50 0.00 4.65
N GLY A 81 -8.54 0.78 4.97
CA GLY A 81 -9.94 0.46 4.67
C GLY A 81 -10.57 -0.57 5.63
N ASP A 82 -11.82 -1.00 5.36
CA ASP A 82 -12.57 -2.09 6.03
C ASP A 82 -11.84 -3.47 6.03
N ALA A 83 -10.55 -3.46 5.71
CA ALA A 83 -9.67 -4.58 5.63
C ALA A 83 -9.45 -5.30 6.98
N TYR A 84 -10.10 -4.89 8.07
CA TYR A 84 -9.94 -5.52 9.39
C TYR A 84 -11.24 -5.66 10.18
N GLY A 85 -12.39 -5.50 9.53
CA GLY A 85 -13.72 -5.46 10.17
C GLY A 85 -14.43 -4.13 9.88
N GLU A 86 -15.68 -4.01 10.33
CA GLU A 86 -16.48 -2.77 10.18
C GLU A 86 -15.70 -1.57 10.71
N ALA A 87 -15.36 -0.64 9.80
CA ALA A 87 -14.82 0.66 10.09
C ALA A 87 -15.71 1.40 11.09
N THR A 88 -15.29 1.38 12.36
CA THR A 88 -15.98 2.11 13.42
C THR A 88 -14.99 2.98 14.16
N ASP A 89 -15.15 4.28 13.95
CA ASP A 89 -14.49 5.30 14.75
C ASP A 89 -14.76 5.04 16.23
N ASN A 90 -13.70 5.13 17.03
CA ASN A 90 -13.78 5.03 18.48
C ASN A 90 -12.77 5.99 19.11
N GLU A 91 -12.71 6.05 20.43
CA GLU A 91 -11.82 6.96 21.16
C GLU A 91 -10.34 6.90 20.70
N TRP A 92 -9.87 5.73 20.24
CA TRP A 92 -8.46 5.46 19.92
C TRP A 92 -8.21 5.21 18.44
N THR A 93 -9.23 5.30 17.60
CA THR A 93 -9.13 4.95 16.17
C THR A 93 -10.01 5.87 15.34
N ARG A 94 -9.43 6.38 14.25
CA ARG A 94 -10.15 7.07 13.19
C ARG A 94 -9.99 6.26 11.92
N HIS A 95 -11.10 5.96 11.28
CA HIS A 95 -11.11 5.32 9.99
C HIS A 95 -11.02 6.38 8.89
N VAL A 96 -10.15 6.14 7.92
CA VAL A 96 -10.07 6.94 6.71
C VAL A 96 -10.12 5.95 5.56
N SER A 97 -11.18 6.01 4.75
CA SER A 97 -11.26 5.25 3.51
C SER A 97 -10.01 5.52 2.66
N MET A 98 -9.52 4.49 1.95
CA MET A 98 -8.24 4.42 1.22
C MET A 98 -7.72 5.76 0.60
N PRO A 99 -6.39 5.93 0.44
CA PRO A 99 -5.66 7.14 0.78
C PRO A 99 -5.64 8.31 -0.22
N ALA A 100 -6.57 8.38 -1.18
CA ALA A 100 -6.62 9.49 -2.13
C ALA A 100 -6.96 10.85 -1.47
N GLU A 101 -7.38 10.84 -0.19
CA GLU A 101 -7.66 12.03 0.60
C GLU A 101 -6.64 12.16 1.75
N LEU A 102 -5.37 12.43 1.43
CA LEU A 102 -4.30 12.66 2.42
C LEU A 102 -4.67 13.72 3.46
N GLY A 103 -5.58 14.63 3.14
CA GLY A 103 -6.11 15.57 4.13
C GLY A 103 -7.06 15.00 5.16
N ASN A 104 -7.81 13.96 4.84
CA ASN A 104 -8.58 13.24 5.84
C ASN A 104 -7.67 12.44 6.77
N VAL A 105 -6.55 11.90 6.25
CA VAL A 105 -5.51 11.26 7.09
C VAL A 105 -4.95 12.27 8.09
N GLY A 106 -4.56 13.45 7.63
CA GLY A 106 -3.97 14.45 8.52
C GLY A 106 -4.96 15.09 9.50
N SER A 107 -6.22 15.31 9.09
CA SER A 107 -7.32 15.70 10.01
C SER A 107 -7.51 14.65 11.10
N ALA A 108 -7.52 13.36 10.74
CA ALA A 108 -7.64 12.27 11.70
C ALA A 108 -6.44 12.21 12.67
N VAL A 109 -5.23 12.53 12.19
CA VAL A 109 -4.05 12.67 13.06
C VAL A 109 -4.25 13.79 14.07
N LEU A 110 -4.68 14.98 13.63
CA LEU A 110 -4.95 16.13 14.51
C LEU A 110 -6.02 15.83 15.55
N ASP A 111 -7.14 15.27 15.10
CA ASP A 111 -8.27 14.92 15.98
C ASP A 111 -7.84 13.95 17.08
N LEU A 112 -7.00 12.95 16.75
CA LEU A 112 -6.46 12.01 17.73
C LEU A 112 -5.45 12.66 18.65
N LEU A 113 -4.55 13.52 18.15
CA LEU A 113 -3.59 14.23 19.00
C LEU A 113 -4.30 15.11 20.03
N ASP A 114 -5.33 15.83 19.62
CA ASP A 114 -6.10 16.71 20.51
C ASP A 114 -6.95 15.90 21.50
N ALA A 115 -7.64 14.85 21.05
CA ALA A 115 -8.45 14.00 21.92
C ALA A 115 -7.61 13.24 22.96
N LEU A 116 -6.44 12.74 22.56
CA LEU A 116 -5.57 11.94 23.44
C LEU A 116 -4.70 12.80 24.34
N GLY A 117 -4.34 14.01 23.89
CA GLY A 117 -3.55 14.98 24.64
C GLY A 117 -4.33 15.74 25.72
N GLU A 118 -5.66 15.65 25.75
CA GLU A 118 -6.48 16.42 26.69
C GLU A 118 -6.11 16.09 28.15
N GLY A 119 -5.65 17.11 28.90
CA GLY A 119 -5.23 16.98 30.29
C GLY A 119 -3.79 16.50 30.53
N ARG A 120 -2.96 16.41 29.48
CA ARG A 120 -1.54 16.00 29.56
C ARG A 120 -0.62 17.20 29.31
N ASP A 121 -0.21 17.91 30.37
CA ASP A 121 0.72 19.04 30.24
C ASP A 121 2.17 18.55 30.09
N GLY A 122 2.86 19.02 29.03
CA GLY A 122 4.28 18.72 28.80
C GLY A 122 4.57 17.38 28.13
N SER A 123 3.56 16.73 27.56
CA SER A 123 3.67 15.53 26.74
C SER A 123 4.40 15.80 25.42
N VAL A 124 5.08 14.79 24.91
CA VAL A 124 5.63 14.80 23.54
C VAL A 124 4.67 14.05 22.63
N ASP A 125 4.11 14.77 21.67
CA ASP A 125 3.29 14.20 20.60
C ASP A 125 4.19 13.49 19.59
N ARG A 126 3.96 12.18 19.42
CA ARG A 126 4.72 11.33 18.50
C ARG A 126 3.85 10.86 17.35
N ILE A 127 4.36 10.94 16.13
CA ILE A 127 3.59 10.59 14.93
C ILE A 127 4.37 9.57 14.08
N GLY A 128 3.73 8.46 13.72
CA GLY A 128 4.31 7.44 12.85
C GLY A 128 3.54 7.30 11.55
N VAL A 129 4.14 7.64 10.41
CA VAL A 129 3.58 7.35 9.08
C VAL A 129 4.38 6.21 8.48
N LEU A 130 3.87 4.98 8.62
CA LEU A 130 4.70 3.78 8.51
C LEU A 130 4.90 3.28 7.08
N SER A 131 4.19 3.82 6.09
CA SER A 131 4.46 3.61 4.66
C SER A 131 3.95 4.78 3.82
N LEU A 132 4.81 5.77 3.58
CA LEU A 132 4.57 6.83 2.58
C LEU A 132 4.45 6.26 1.17
N THR A 133 5.11 5.14 0.86
CA THR A 133 4.99 4.47 -0.44
C THR A 133 3.55 4.07 -0.72
N THR A 134 2.85 3.49 0.26
CA THR A 134 1.46 3.10 0.07
C THR A 134 0.56 4.32 -0.14
N LEU A 135 0.86 5.44 0.51
CA LEU A 135 0.16 6.70 0.27
C LEU A 135 0.42 7.22 -1.16
N ALA A 136 1.68 7.26 -1.59
CA ALA A 136 2.09 7.72 -2.93
C ALA A 136 1.58 6.81 -4.08
N LEU A 137 1.27 5.56 -3.79
CA LEU A 137 0.64 4.65 -4.76
C LEU A 137 -0.84 4.94 -5.00
N ASN A 138 -1.51 5.58 -4.05
CA ASN A 138 -2.94 5.85 -4.09
C ASN A 138 -3.26 7.35 -4.22
N ALA A 139 -2.26 8.21 -4.12
CA ALA A 139 -2.38 9.66 -4.23
C ALA A 139 -1.30 10.18 -5.17
N ASP A 140 -1.56 11.33 -5.79
CA ASP A 140 -0.58 11.99 -6.64
C ASP A 140 0.70 12.39 -5.86
N VAL A 141 1.84 12.44 -6.56
CA VAL A 141 3.15 12.77 -5.97
C VAL A 141 3.15 14.14 -5.31
N ASP A 142 2.54 15.15 -5.94
CA ASP A 142 2.46 16.51 -5.39
C ASP A 142 1.62 16.54 -4.11
N GLN A 143 0.54 15.76 -4.06
CA GLN A 143 -0.27 15.63 -2.84
C GLN A 143 0.56 14.99 -1.71
N THR A 144 1.35 13.97 -2.02
CA THR A 144 2.23 13.30 -1.04
C THR A 144 3.27 14.27 -0.48
N ILE A 145 3.91 15.07 -1.34
CA ILE A 145 4.88 16.09 -0.95
C ILE A 145 4.24 17.14 -0.04
N ARG A 146 3.04 17.63 -0.40
CA ARG A 146 2.28 18.58 0.42
C ARG A 146 1.91 18.01 1.79
N PHE A 147 1.48 16.75 1.84
CA PHE A 147 1.17 16.06 3.10
C PHE A 147 2.40 16.00 4.02
N VAL A 148 3.56 15.59 3.48
CA VAL A 148 4.81 15.55 4.26
C VAL A 148 5.17 16.94 4.77
N HIS A 149 5.08 17.97 3.93
CA HIS A 149 5.36 19.36 4.34
C HIS A 149 4.45 19.82 5.49
N SER A 150 3.14 19.58 5.41
CA SER A 150 2.21 19.98 6.47
C SER A 150 2.41 19.18 7.75
N LEU A 151 2.72 17.89 7.65
CA LEU A 151 3.03 17.07 8.80
C LEU A 151 4.30 17.55 9.51
N SER A 152 5.38 17.85 8.76
CA SER A 152 6.60 18.39 9.34
C SER A 152 6.35 19.69 10.11
N ARG A 153 5.53 20.59 9.54
CA ARG A 153 5.15 21.85 10.21
C ARG A 153 4.32 21.63 11.46
N LEU A 154 3.36 20.70 11.43
CA LEU A 154 2.57 20.33 12.60
C LEU A 154 3.47 19.83 13.74
N VAL A 155 4.44 18.98 13.41
CA VAL A 155 5.40 18.42 14.37
C VAL A 155 6.25 19.54 14.98
N GLU A 156 6.75 20.47 14.16
CA GLU A 156 7.51 21.64 14.61
C GLU A 156 6.70 22.52 15.56
N GLU A 157 5.47 22.89 15.18
CA GLU A 157 4.58 23.75 15.96
C GLU A 157 4.24 23.16 17.33
N ARG A 158 4.09 21.82 17.41
CA ARG A 158 3.80 21.10 18.65
C ARG A 158 5.05 20.66 19.41
N SER A 159 6.24 20.99 18.92
CA SER A 159 7.52 20.48 19.46
C SER A 159 7.55 18.94 19.62
N GLY A 160 6.86 18.23 18.72
CA GLY A 160 6.66 16.79 18.75
C GLY A 160 7.81 15.99 18.13
N PHE A 161 7.54 14.75 17.71
CA PHE A 161 8.49 13.91 17.00
C PHE A 161 7.80 13.01 15.98
N ALA A 162 8.20 13.07 14.72
CA ALA A 162 7.63 12.23 13.68
C ALA A 162 8.66 11.30 13.04
N VAL A 163 8.21 10.09 12.68
CA VAL A 163 8.98 9.16 11.86
C VAL A 163 8.11 8.67 10.69
N LEU A 164 8.58 8.94 9.48
CA LEU A 164 8.00 8.49 8.23
C LEU A 164 8.84 7.34 7.66
N THR A 165 8.24 6.40 6.91
CA THR A 165 9.03 5.42 6.14
C THR A 165 8.64 5.37 4.67
N ALA A 166 9.63 5.23 3.79
CA ALA A 166 9.45 5.15 2.35
C ALA A 166 10.41 4.12 1.72
N HIS A 167 10.02 3.50 0.61
CA HIS A 167 10.95 2.69 -0.17
C HIS A 167 11.80 3.56 -1.09
N GLU A 168 13.08 3.25 -1.16
CA GLU A 168 14.08 4.02 -1.92
C GLU A 168 13.80 4.14 -3.42
N ASN A 169 12.92 3.29 -3.95
CA ASN A 169 12.55 3.27 -5.36
C ASN A 169 11.10 3.70 -5.61
N SER A 170 10.31 4.02 -4.58
CA SER A 170 8.88 4.35 -4.78
C SER A 170 8.60 5.77 -5.26
N PHE A 171 9.65 6.56 -5.39
CA PHE A 171 9.61 7.90 -5.92
C PHE A 171 10.67 7.99 -7.00
N SER A 172 10.47 8.85 -7.99
CA SER A 172 11.59 9.24 -8.83
C SER A 172 12.69 9.85 -7.96
N LYS A 173 13.94 9.84 -8.42
CA LYS A 173 15.04 10.47 -7.66
C LYS A 173 14.80 11.95 -7.38
N THR A 174 14.08 12.63 -8.27
CA THR A 174 13.73 14.04 -8.12
C THR A 174 12.71 14.20 -7.00
N ASP A 175 11.64 13.41 -7.02
CA ASP A 175 10.54 13.53 -6.07
C ASP A 175 10.97 13.09 -4.67
N LEU A 176 11.78 12.03 -4.57
CA LEU A 176 12.38 11.62 -3.31
C LEU A 176 13.22 12.75 -2.71
N GLY A 177 14.03 13.43 -3.54
CA GLY A 177 14.82 14.57 -3.11
C GLY A 177 13.97 15.75 -2.62
N GLN A 178 12.78 15.95 -3.20
CA GLN A 178 11.83 16.96 -2.72
C GLN A 178 11.26 16.57 -1.36
N VAL A 179 10.87 15.31 -1.16
CA VAL A 179 10.40 14.79 0.14
C VAL A 179 11.50 14.88 1.20
N GLU A 180 12.73 14.49 0.87
CA GLU A 180 13.90 14.57 1.75
C GLU A 180 14.22 16.01 2.19
N ALA A 181 13.93 17.01 1.36
CA ALA A 181 14.15 18.42 1.68
C ALA A 181 13.12 19.00 2.66
N LEU A 182 12.01 18.29 2.92
CA LEU A 182 10.92 18.72 3.80
C LEU A 182 11.01 18.17 5.22
N VAL A 183 11.99 17.31 5.49
CA VAL A 183 12.20 16.68 6.79
C VAL A 183 13.54 17.14 7.39
N ASP A 184 13.67 17.03 8.71
CA ASP A 184 14.87 17.45 9.43
C ASP A 184 16.03 16.47 9.27
N GLY A 185 15.72 15.18 9.08
CA GLY A 185 16.72 14.14 8.95
C GLY A 185 16.27 12.96 8.11
N VAL A 186 17.18 12.43 7.29
CA VAL A 186 16.96 11.24 6.49
C VAL A 186 17.78 10.09 7.07
N VAL A 187 17.11 8.99 7.40
CA VAL A 187 17.73 7.76 7.88
C VAL A 187 17.69 6.75 6.74
N TYR A 188 18.80 6.62 6.03
CA TYR A 188 18.96 5.57 5.04
C TYR A 188 19.18 4.24 5.74
N THR A 189 18.54 3.20 5.24
CA THR A 189 18.59 1.85 5.79
C THR A 189 19.07 0.88 4.72
N ARG A 190 19.89 -0.08 5.13
CA ARG A 190 20.27 -1.22 4.28
C ARG A 190 20.49 -2.45 5.13
N GLU A 191 20.53 -3.60 4.49
CA GLU A 191 20.95 -4.83 5.14
C GLU A 191 22.46 -4.81 5.39
N GLY A 192 22.85 -5.01 6.64
CA GLY A 192 24.20 -5.37 7.03
C GLY A 192 24.32 -6.88 7.27
N THR A 193 25.54 -7.34 7.52
CA THR A 193 25.83 -8.75 7.84
C THR A 193 25.22 -9.22 9.16
N ASP A 194 25.11 -8.32 10.15
CA ASP A 194 24.71 -8.64 11.53
C ASP A 194 23.40 -7.93 11.96
N GLY A 195 22.65 -7.36 11.01
CA GLY A 195 21.42 -6.63 11.29
C GLY A 195 21.16 -5.46 10.34
N LEU A 196 20.30 -4.54 10.75
CA LEU A 196 20.04 -3.32 9.99
C LEU A 196 21.23 -2.37 10.11
N GLU A 197 21.71 -1.86 8.99
CA GLU A 197 22.63 -0.72 8.97
C GLU A 197 21.88 0.55 8.64
N VAL A 198 22.21 1.63 9.35
CA VAL A 198 21.63 2.94 9.13
C VAL A 198 22.70 3.98 8.85
N ARG A 199 22.34 5.00 8.08
CA ARG A 199 23.16 6.18 7.84
C ARG A 199 22.27 7.40 7.91
N VAL A 200 22.66 8.39 8.70
CA VAL A 200 21.86 9.59 8.95
C VAL A 200 22.42 10.75 8.14
N GLU A 201 21.52 11.49 7.48
CA GLU A 201 21.78 12.76 6.81
C GLU A 201 20.83 13.84 7.35
N GLY A 202 21.18 15.12 7.22
CA GLY A 202 20.42 16.25 7.78
C GLY A 202 20.69 16.56 9.26
N LEU A 203 21.14 15.57 10.03
CA LEU A 203 21.44 15.68 11.47
C LEU A 203 22.92 15.43 11.81
N ASP A 204 23.33 15.80 13.02
CA ASP A 204 24.69 15.63 13.57
C ASP A 204 25.05 14.15 13.89
N GLY A 205 24.77 13.21 12.98
CA GLY A 205 24.91 11.76 13.17
C GLY A 205 26.02 11.06 12.40
N GLY A 206 26.84 11.82 11.68
CA GLY A 206 27.92 11.27 10.86
C GLY A 206 27.41 10.59 9.58
N ARG A 207 28.18 10.71 8.50
CA ARG A 207 27.80 10.21 7.15
C ARG A 207 28.16 8.75 6.90
N GLN A 208 28.49 7.99 7.95
CA GLN A 208 28.92 6.59 7.84
C GLN A 208 27.79 5.65 8.20
N TRP A 209 27.82 4.45 7.60
CA TRP A 209 26.91 3.37 7.96
C TRP A 209 27.26 2.82 9.34
N ALA A 210 26.26 2.67 10.19
CA ALA A 210 26.38 2.09 11.53
C ALA A 210 25.37 0.95 11.69
N SER A 211 25.82 -0.16 12.28
CA SER A 211 24.92 -1.28 12.60
C SER A 211 24.05 -0.92 13.80
N VAL A 212 22.76 -1.26 13.71
CA VAL A 212 21.77 -1.02 14.76
C VAL A 212 21.26 -2.37 15.25
N PRO A 213 21.20 -2.60 16.57
CA PRO A 213 20.75 -3.87 17.14
C PRO A 213 19.23 -4.00 17.00
N ILE A 214 18.78 -4.40 15.82
CA ILE A 214 17.38 -4.69 15.51
C ILE A 214 17.24 -6.16 15.17
N SER A 215 16.39 -6.85 15.92
CA SER A 215 16.02 -8.23 15.59
C SER A 215 15.41 -8.26 14.18
N THR A 216 16.01 -9.06 13.30
CA THR A 216 15.50 -9.39 11.98
C THR A 216 14.56 -10.59 12.00
N ALA A 217 14.24 -11.11 13.20
CA ALA A 217 13.33 -12.22 13.37
C ALA A 217 11.99 -11.96 12.64
N PRO A 218 11.44 -12.97 11.94
CA PRO A 218 10.18 -12.84 11.23
C PRO A 218 9.05 -12.46 12.19
N ARG A 219 8.03 -11.77 11.68
CA ARG A 219 6.92 -11.24 12.49
C ARG A 219 6.22 -12.32 13.31
N SER A 220 6.17 -13.54 12.79
CA SER A 220 5.64 -14.75 13.44
C SER A 220 6.33 -15.08 14.77
N GLU A 221 7.62 -14.75 14.93
CA GLU A 221 8.39 -15.02 16.14
C GLU A 221 8.18 -13.98 17.25
N LEU A 222 7.54 -12.85 16.94
CA LEU A 222 7.33 -11.75 17.89
C LEU A 222 6.09 -11.94 18.78
N GLY A 223 5.35 -13.04 18.61
CA GLY A 223 4.11 -13.27 19.35
C GLY A 223 3.03 -12.21 19.08
N VAL A 224 3.14 -11.43 18.00
CA VAL A 224 2.10 -10.50 17.55
C VAL A 224 0.88 -11.35 17.22
N PRO A 225 -0.31 -11.08 17.82
CA PRO A 225 -1.50 -11.85 17.52
C PRO A 225 -1.77 -11.82 16.03
N GLN A 226 -1.70 -12.98 15.37
CA GLN A 226 -2.41 -13.15 14.12
C GLN A 226 -3.90 -13.02 14.46
N PRO A 227 -4.69 -12.25 13.69
CA PRO A 227 -6.11 -12.16 13.94
C PRO A 227 -6.66 -13.59 14.04
N ALA A 228 -7.25 -13.91 15.20
CA ALA A 228 -7.52 -15.29 15.63
C ALA A 228 -8.60 -16.00 14.81
N THR A 229 -9.12 -15.35 13.77
CA THR A 229 -10.18 -15.87 12.92
C THR A 229 -10.06 -15.16 11.57
N PRO A 230 -10.06 -15.87 10.44
CA PRO A 230 -10.40 -15.26 9.15
C PRO A 230 -11.66 -14.43 9.35
N ALA A 231 -11.78 -13.26 8.68
CA ALA A 231 -13.03 -12.52 8.72
C ALA A 231 -14.20 -13.49 8.47
N SER A 232 -15.26 -13.40 9.26
CA SER A 232 -16.46 -14.23 9.07
C SER A 232 -17.09 -13.84 7.74
N GLY A 233 -16.62 -14.53 6.69
CA GLY A 233 -16.85 -14.30 5.27
C GLY A 233 -16.14 -15.34 4.41
N THR A 234 -15.51 -16.37 5.03
CA THR A 234 -14.85 -17.52 4.37
C THR A 234 -15.81 -18.59 3.87
N SER A 235 -17.11 -18.29 3.79
CA SER A 235 -17.96 -19.04 2.88
C SER A 235 -17.63 -18.56 1.47
N GLU A 236 -17.54 -19.48 0.49
CA GLU A 236 -17.70 -19.10 -0.92
C GLU A 236 -18.73 -17.97 -1.00
N PRO A 237 -18.41 -16.83 -1.64
CA PRO A 237 -19.28 -15.66 -1.61
C PRO A 237 -20.69 -16.10 -1.99
N THR A 238 -21.58 -16.11 -1.00
CA THR A 238 -22.98 -16.42 -1.22
C THR A 238 -23.59 -15.14 -1.75
N GLY A 239 -23.31 -14.85 -3.03
CA GLY A 239 -23.66 -13.58 -3.65
C GLY A 239 -23.02 -13.38 -5.03
N SER A 240 -23.51 -14.10 -6.04
CA SER A 240 -23.61 -13.68 -7.45
C SER A 240 -22.48 -12.86 -8.11
N THR A 241 -21.20 -13.19 -7.90
CA THR A 241 -20.15 -12.83 -8.87
C THR A 241 -19.85 -14.05 -9.71
N THR A 242 -20.21 -13.98 -10.99
CA THR A 242 -19.83 -14.98 -12.00
C THR A 242 -18.30 -15.08 -11.99
N ASP A 243 -17.73 -16.26 -11.74
CA ASP A 243 -16.29 -16.49 -11.93
C ASP A 243 -15.91 -15.97 -13.34
N LEU A 244 -14.85 -15.18 -13.44
CA LEU A 244 -14.34 -14.76 -14.74
C LEU A 244 -13.84 -16.01 -15.46
N ALA A 245 -14.47 -16.34 -16.59
CA ALA A 245 -14.03 -17.42 -17.46
C ALA A 245 -13.12 -16.82 -18.54
N PHE A 246 -11.83 -17.14 -18.45
CA PHE A 246 -10.80 -16.76 -19.43
C PHE A 246 -9.85 -17.94 -19.66
N ASP A 247 -9.33 -18.06 -20.88
CA ASP A 247 -8.41 -19.12 -21.29
C ASP A 247 -6.94 -18.62 -21.33
N SER A 248 -6.70 -17.32 -21.09
CA SER A 248 -5.36 -16.72 -20.97
C SER A 248 -5.35 -15.41 -20.16
N LEU A 249 -4.21 -15.03 -19.60
CA LEU A 249 -3.97 -13.73 -18.96
C LEU A 249 -4.20 -12.56 -19.93
N ALA A 250 -3.89 -12.74 -21.22
CA ALA A 250 -4.16 -11.72 -22.23
C ALA A 250 -5.66 -11.50 -22.45
N GLU A 251 -6.45 -12.58 -22.45
CA GLU A 251 -7.91 -12.49 -22.50
C GLU A 251 -8.47 -11.85 -21.22
N LEU A 252 -7.94 -12.21 -20.05
CA LEU A 252 -8.33 -11.58 -18.79
C LEU A 252 -8.04 -10.07 -18.80
N ILE A 253 -6.84 -9.65 -19.24
CA ILE A 253 -6.50 -8.23 -19.39
C ILE A 253 -7.53 -7.53 -20.29
N ALA A 254 -7.85 -8.12 -21.44
CA ALA A 254 -8.84 -7.54 -22.36
C ALA A 254 -10.26 -7.51 -21.75
N GLN A 255 -10.65 -8.53 -20.98
CA GLN A 255 -11.95 -8.59 -20.32
C GLN A 255 -12.06 -7.52 -19.22
N VAL A 256 -11.06 -7.42 -18.36
CA VAL A 256 -10.98 -6.41 -17.30
C VAL A 256 -10.96 -5.01 -17.91
N ASP A 257 -10.21 -4.83 -19.00
CA ASP A 257 -10.17 -3.59 -19.76
C ASP A 257 -11.54 -3.20 -20.35
N SER A 258 -12.29 -4.18 -20.86
CA SER A 258 -13.63 -3.97 -21.40
C SER A 258 -14.69 -3.70 -20.32
N ASP A 259 -14.44 -4.12 -19.08
CA ASP A 259 -15.31 -3.94 -17.91
C ASP A 259 -14.87 -2.75 -17.04
N ARG A 260 -14.00 -1.88 -17.57
CA ARG A 260 -13.62 -0.64 -16.90
C ARG A 260 -14.83 0.28 -16.72
N PRO A 261 -14.90 1.00 -15.59
CA PRO A 261 -15.95 1.98 -15.39
C PRO A 261 -15.82 3.13 -16.40
N THR A 262 -16.96 3.69 -16.79
CA THR A 262 -17.07 4.90 -17.62
C THR A 262 -17.77 5.98 -16.81
N LEU A 263 -17.27 7.22 -16.90
CA LEU A 263 -17.95 8.38 -16.34
C LEU A 263 -18.80 9.05 -17.42
N THR A 264 -20.12 8.96 -17.28
CA THR A 264 -21.06 9.62 -18.21
C THR A 264 -21.66 10.87 -17.57
N VAL A 265 -21.41 12.03 -18.17
CA VAL A 265 -22.04 13.30 -17.80
C VAL A 265 -23.36 13.43 -18.54
N CYS A 266 -24.44 13.37 -17.78
CA CYS A 266 -25.81 13.41 -18.28
C CYS A 266 -26.36 14.84 -18.25
N ASN A 267 -26.95 15.29 -19.36
CA ASN A 267 -27.69 16.55 -19.44
C ASN A 267 -26.86 17.74 -18.90
N ARG A 268 -25.64 17.94 -19.43
CA ARG A 268 -24.70 18.97 -18.94
C ARG A 268 -25.30 20.37 -19.03
N GLU A 269 -25.20 21.12 -17.93
CA GLU A 269 -25.55 22.54 -17.87
C GLU A 269 -24.36 23.38 -17.37
N SER A 270 -23.40 22.76 -16.65
CA SER A 270 -22.18 23.41 -16.18
C SER A 270 -21.23 23.81 -17.33
N PRO A 271 -20.46 24.91 -17.16
CA PRO A 271 -19.51 25.41 -18.16
C PRO A 271 -18.37 24.42 -18.48
N ASP A 272 -17.72 24.62 -19.63
CA ASP A 272 -16.72 23.71 -20.20
C ASP A 272 -15.51 23.48 -19.28
N ASP A 273 -15.07 24.52 -18.57
CA ASP A 273 -13.93 24.49 -17.63
C ASP A 273 -14.10 23.45 -16.50
N ARG A 274 -15.32 23.29 -15.98
CA ARG A 274 -15.62 22.28 -14.97
C ARG A 274 -15.53 20.86 -15.52
N LEU A 275 -16.02 20.66 -16.74
CA LEU A 275 -15.93 19.36 -17.39
C LEU A 275 -14.48 19.04 -17.73
N GLU A 276 -13.70 20.00 -18.21
CA GLU A 276 -12.27 19.82 -18.49
C GLU A 276 -11.50 19.41 -17.22
N THR A 277 -11.82 20.00 -16.07
CA THR A 277 -11.21 19.64 -14.80
C THR A 277 -11.50 18.20 -14.39
N VAL A 278 -12.77 17.78 -14.48
CA VAL A 278 -13.16 16.39 -14.20
C VAL A 278 -12.55 15.44 -15.23
N ARG A 279 -12.59 15.80 -16.52
CA ARG A 279 -12.04 15.01 -17.62
C ARG A 279 -10.55 14.74 -17.42
N ALA A 280 -9.77 15.77 -17.12
CA ALA A 280 -8.33 15.62 -16.90
C ALA A 280 -8.02 14.63 -15.75
N PHE A 281 -8.75 14.71 -14.64
CA PHE A 281 -8.58 13.80 -13.51
C PHE A 281 -8.91 12.34 -13.85
N PHE A 282 -10.04 12.09 -14.51
CA PHE A 282 -10.46 10.73 -14.84
C PHE A 282 -9.65 10.11 -16.00
N GLU A 283 -9.16 10.91 -16.94
CA GLU A 283 -8.26 10.44 -18.00
C GLU A 283 -6.89 10.00 -17.45
N ASP A 284 -6.39 10.63 -16.37
CA ASP A 284 -5.12 10.26 -15.72
C ASP A 284 -5.15 8.83 -15.11
N ILE A 285 -6.33 8.41 -14.65
CA ILE A 285 -6.60 7.07 -14.11
C ILE A 285 -7.23 6.13 -15.15
N ASP A 286 -7.15 6.50 -16.44
CA ASP A 286 -7.60 5.72 -17.60
C ASP A 286 -9.10 5.34 -17.56
N ILE A 287 -9.94 6.28 -17.11
CA ILE A 287 -11.40 6.21 -17.15
C ILE A 287 -11.94 7.16 -18.22
N GLU A 288 -12.70 6.60 -19.17
CA GLU A 288 -13.33 7.39 -20.21
C GLU A 288 -14.40 8.32 -19.63
N VAL A 289 -14.30 9.62 -19.97
CA VAL A 289 -15.33 10.62 -19.71
C VAL A 289 -16.09 10.96 -20.98
N ARG A 290 -17.40 10.74 -20.97
CA ARG A 290 -18.29 11.03 -22.11
C ARG A 290 -19.51 11.85 -21.69
N GLU A 291 -20.07 12.57 -22.65
CA GLU A 291 -21.29 13.34 -22.47
C GLU A 291 -22.48 12.64 -23.14
N THR A 292 -23.65 12.74 -22.53
CA THR A 292 -24.90 12.28 -23.13
C THR A 292 -26.07 13.18 -22.80
N GLU A 293 -26.98 13.36 -23.76
CA GLU A 293 -28.28 14.00 -23.53
C GLU A 293 -29.33 12.91 -23.34
N LEU A 294 -29.92 12.86 -22.15
CA LEU A 294 -31.02 11.95 -21.83
C LEU A 294 -32.34 12.61 -22.22
N ALA A 295 -33.28 11.82 -22.76
CA ALA A 295 -34.61 12.32 -23.12
C ALA A 295 -35.46 12.76 -21.92
N ALA A 296 -35.06 12.41 -20.69
CA ALA A 296 -35.73 12.78 -19.46
C ALA A 296 -35.24 14.13 -18.94
N GLU A 297 -36.15 14.95 -18.39
CA GLU A 297 -35.82 16.27 -17.84
C GLU A 297 -34.90 16.23 -16.61
N ASN A 298 -34.67 15.05 -16.00
CA ASN A 298 -33.76 14.80 -14.88
C ASN A 298 -33.15 13.39 -14.99
N PRO A 299 -31.96 13.15 -14.42
CA PRO A 299 -31.09 14.11 -13.73
C PRO A 299 -30.43 15.11 -14.71
N ARG A 300 -30.13 16.32 -14.23
CA ARG A 300 -29.43 17.39 -14.97
C ARG A 300 -28.09 17.66 -14.33
N ASP A 301 -27.07 17.87 -15.15
CA ASP A 301 -25.72 18.20 -14.69
C ASP A 301 -25.17 17.19 -13.66
N VAL A 302 -25.34 15.90 -13.96
CA VAL A 302 -24.92 14.78 -13.10
C VAL A 302 -23.89 13.93 -13.82
N ALA A 303 -22.79 13.64 -13.13
CA ALA A 303 -21.82 12.64 -13.54
C ALA A 303 -22.21 11.28 -12.94
N LEU A 304 -22.31 10.28 -13.80
CA LEU A 304 -22.73 8.92 -13.45
C LEU A 304 -21.58 7.96 -13.77
N LEU A 305 -21.01 7.36 -12.73
CA LEU A 305 -20.00 6.32 -12.85
C LEU A 305 -20.71 4.98 -13.01
N HIS A 306 -20.42 4.25 -14.08
CA HIS A 306 -21.07 2.97 -14.36
C HIS A 306 -20.13 1.97 -15.00
N ARG A 307 -20.41 0.69 -14.78
CA ARG A 307 -19.75 -0.46 -15.39
C ARG A 307 -20.78 -1.20 -16.24
N GLY A 308 -20.65 -1.11 -17.56
CA GLY A 308 -21.69 -1.59 -18.48
C GLY A 308 -23.07 -0.99 -18.12
N PRO A 309 -24.11 -1.82 -17.84
CA PRO A 309 -25.43 -1.35 -17.45
C PRO A 309 -25.58 -1.03 -15.95
N VAL A 310 -24.58 -1.35 -15.12
CA VAL A 310 -24.64 -1.20 -13.66
C VAL A 310 -24.14 0.18 -13.27
N GLN A 311 -24.99 0.99 -12.66
CA GLN A 311 -24.61 2.25 -12.04
C GLN A 311 -23.87 1.95 -10.73
N MET A 312 -22.65 2.49 -10.59
CA MET A 312 -21.85 2.40 -9.36
C MET A 312 -22.16 3.58 -8.44
N ALA A 313 -22.07 4.79 -8.97
CA ALA A 313 -22.34 6.02 -8.23
C ALA A 313 -22.80 7.16 -9.14
N SER A 314 -23.34 8.21 -8.54
CA SER A 314 -23.68 9.43 -9.24
C SER A 314 -23.46 10.64 -8.36
N SER A 315 -22.88 11.71 -8.92
CA SER A 315 -22.67 12.96 -8.20
C SER A 315 -23.05 14.14 -9.11
N PRO A 316 -23.59 15.24 -8.55
CA PRO A 316 -23.71 16.49 -9.29
C PRO A 316 -22.34 16.90 -9.86
N LEU A 317 -22.27 17.27 -11.14
CA LEU A 317 -21.01 17.61 -11.82
C LEU A 317 -20.28 18.74 -11.10
N SER A 318 -21.02 19.71 -10.56
CA SER A 318 -20.46 20.81 -9.75
C SER A 318 -19.79 20.32 -8.45
N GLN A 319 -20.36 19.32 -7.78
CA GLN A 319 -19.75 18.73 -6.58
C GLN A 319 -18.54 17.90 -6.98
N LEU A 320 -18.62 17.13 -8.06
CA LEU A 320 -17.50 16.34 -8.56
C LEU A 320 -16.32 17.22 -8.98
N ALA A 321 -16.57 18.26 -9.76
CA ALA A 321 -15.55 19.23 -10.17
C ALA A 321 -14.92 19.92 -8.95
N SER A 322 -15.75 20.37 -7.99
CA SER A 322 -15.22 20.94 -6.74
C SER A 322 -14.40 19.93 -5.95
N GLY A 323 -14.81 18.66 -5.88
CA GLY A 323 -14.06 17.59 -5.23
C GLY A 323 -12.70 17.34 -5.88
N VAL A 324 -12.66 17.28 -7.22
CA VAL A 324 -11.43 17.14 -8.01
C VAL A 324 -10.52 18.36 -7.86
N GLU A 325 -11.05 19.58 -8.00
CA GLU A 325 -10.30 20.82 -7.77
C GLU A 325 -9.71 20.85 -6.36
N THR A 326 -10.48 20.41 -5.38
CA THR A 326 -10.06 20.38 -3.99
C THR A 326 -8.99 19.31 -3.73
N ALA A 327 -9.09 18.14 -4.36
CA ALA A 327 -8.01 17.15 -4.37
C ALA A 327 -6.72 17.72 -4.99
N ASN A 328 -6.85 18.60 -5.98
CA ASN A 328 -5.74 19.24 -6.68
C ASN A 328 -5.27 20.58 -6.07
N ALA A 329 -6.04 21.18 -5.16
CA ALA A 329 -5.78 22.53 -4.66
C ALA A 329 -4.61 22.58 -3.66
N ASP A 330 -3.79 23.63 -3.78
CA ASP A 330 -2.65 23.96 -2.91
C ASP A 330 -3.04 24.48 -1.51
N ASP A 331 -4.31 24.37 -1.10
CA ASP A 331 -4.82 24.88 0.18
C ASP A 331 -4.91 23.79 1.26
N ASP A 332 -4.68 24.21 2.52
CA ASP A 332 -4.54 23.41 3.77
C ASP A 332 -4.70 21.89 3.59
N PRO A 333 -3.58 21.14 3.54
CA PRO A 333 -3.58 19.69 3.42
C PRO A 333 -4.26 18.94 4.55
N PHE A 334 -4.78 19.59 5.60
CA PHE A 334 -5.53 18.95 6.69
C PHE A 334 -7.03 19.30 6.70
N ALA A 335 -7.53 20.06 5.73
CA ALA A 335 -8.95 20.39 5.67
C ALA A 335 -9.79 19.13 5.38
N THR A 336 -10.70 18.77 6.30
CA THR A 336 -11.64 17.65 6.14
C THR A 336 -12.52 17.85 4.92
N ARG A 337 -12.57 16.88 4.01
CA ARG A 337 -13.40 16.94 2.81
C ARG A 337 -14.16 15.61 2.67
N ARG A 338 -15.49 15.68 2.60
CA ARG A 338 -16.28 14.55 2.08
C ARG A 338 -16.25 14.63 0.57
N GLY A 339 -15.60 13.67 -0.06
CA GLY A 339 -15.62 13.52 -1.51
C GLY A 339 -17.05 13.26 -2.04
N PRO A 340 -17.34 13.64 -3.29
CA PRO A 340 -18.53 13.18 -3.99
C PRO A 340 -18.56 11.65 -4.09
N ASP A 341 -19.76 11.04 -3.99
CA ASP A 341 -19.99 9.59 -4.10
C ASP A 341 -19.27 8.91 -5.27
N VAL A 342 -19.10 9.61 -6.40
CA VAL A 342 -18.35 9.12 -7.57
C VAL A 342 -16.86 8.91 -7.28
N LEU A 343 -16.22 9.78 -6.51
CA LEU A 343 -14.82 9.57 -6.09
C LEU A 343 -14.72 8.46 -5.03
N GLU A 344 -15.72 8.33 -4.16
CA GLU A 344 -15.76 7.22 -3.19
C GLU A 344 -15.91 5.86 -3.89
N ALA A 345 -16.78 5.76 -4.90
CA ALA A 345 -17.03 4.53 -5.64
C ALA A 345 -15.91 4.14 -6.61
N LEU A 346 -15.11 5.10 -7.07
CA LEU A 346 -13.88 4.82 -7.82
C LEU A 346 -12.92 3.89 -7.05
N HIS A 347 -12.98 3.93 -5.72
CA HIS A 347 -12.17 3.07 -4.86
C HIS A 347 -12.59 1.58 -4.91
N GLU A 348 -13.66 1.21 -5.63
CA GLU A 348 -14.03 -0.20 -5.91
C GLU A 348 -13.12 -0.85 -6.98
N ARG A 349 -11.83 -0.97 -6.61
CA ARG A 349 -10.88 -2.09 -6.80
C ARG A 349 -10.64 -2.72 -8.18
N ILE A 350 -10.59 -1.97 -9.29
CA ILE A 350 -9.82 -2.39 -10.48
C ILE A 350 -9.18 -1.18 -11.13
N PHE A 351 -7.86 -1.17 -11.27
CA PHE A 351 -7.14 -0.10 -11.96
C PHE A 351 -6.43 -0.66 -13.20
N GLY A 352 -6.60 0.03 -14.33
CA GLY A 352 -5.96 -0.30 -15.58
C GLY A 352 -4.54 0.24 -15.68
N ALA A 353 -3.63 -0.56 -16.23
CA ALA A 353 -2.29 -0.14 -16.58
C ALA A 353 -2.14 -0.14 -18.10
N ARG A 354 -2.20 1.01 -18.76
CA ARG A 354 -1.82 1.15 -20.18
C ARG A 354 -0.78 2.25 -20.32
N GLY A 355 0.38 1.92 -20.88
CA GLY A 355 1.47 2.90 -21.04
C GLY A 355 1.99 3.44 -19.72
N VAL A 356 1.73 2.73 -18.61
CA VAL A 356 2.16 3.10 -17.26
C VAL A 356 3.66 2.89 -17.14
N GLU A 357 4.33 3.81 -16.44
CA GLU A 357 5.75 3.69 -16.17
C GLU A 357 6.05 2.42 -15.37
N LYS A 358 7.12 1.71 -15.78
CA LYS A 358 7.57 0.48 -15.11
C LYS A 358 7.77 0.64 -13.60
N GLN A 359 8.16 1.84 -13.15
CA GLN A 359 8.36 2.12 -11.72
C GLN A 359 7.06 2.00 -10.93
N PHE A 360 5.95 2.54 -11.44
CA PHE A 360 4.63 2.39 -10.81
C PHE A 360 4.23 0.91 -10.67
N LEU A 361 4.47 0.09 -11.70
CA LEU A 361 4.18 -1.35 -11.64
C LEU A 361 5.03 -2.07 -10.59
N ILE A 362 6.29 -1.65 -10.42
CA ILE A 362 7.16 -2.16 -9.35
C ILE A 362 6.56 -1.83 -7.99
N ASP A 363 6.04 -0.62 -7.81
CA ASP A 363 5.46 -0.18 -6.55
C ASP A 363 4.14 -0.91 -6.26
N ALA A 364 3.27 -1.12 -7.27
CA ALA A 364 2.05 -1.93 -7.14
C ALA A 364 2.37 -3.39 -6.76
N SER A 365 3.34 -4.02 -7.44
CA SER A 365 3.86 -5.35 -7.09
C SER A 365 4.38 -5.38 -5.65
N THR A 366 5.16 -4.36 -5.28
CA THR A 366 5.76 -4.24 -3.93
C THR A 366 4.69 -4.12 -2.85
N ALA A 367 3.57 -3.43 -3.11
CA ALA A 367 2.45 -3.34 -2.17
C ALA A 367 1.80 -4.70 -1.91
N ILE A 368 1.56 -5.51 -2.95
CA ILE A 368 1.00 -6.86 -2.83
C ILE A 368 1.97 -7.78 -2.06
N GLU A 369 3.26 -7.73 -2.41
CA GLU A 369 4.33 -8.48 -1.74
C GLU A 369 4.44 -8.14 -0.24
N MET A 370 4.25 -6.87 0.12
CA MET A 370 4.20 -6.44 1.52
C MET A 370 2.99 -6.99 2.24
N THR A 371 1.81 -6.98 1.62
CA THR A 371 0.62 -7.58 2.21
C THR A 371 0.84 -9.06 2.50
N ALA A 372 1.47 -9.80 1.59
CA ALA A 372 1.82 -11.21 1.80
C ALA A 372 2.77 -11.40 3.00
N TRP A 373 3.88 -10.65 3.03
CA TRP A 373 4.85 -10.74 4.14
C TRP A 373 4.28 -10.34 5.49
N GLN A 374 3.44 -9.32 5.52
CA GLN A 374 2.82 -8.86 6.76
C GLN A 374 1.78 -9.84 7.30
N THR A 375 1.17 -10.62 6.41
CA THR A 375 0.26 -11.71 6.76
C THR A 375 1.01 -12.88 7.38
N GLY A 376 2.12 -13.29 6.75
CA GLY A 376 2.93 -14.42 7.21
C GLY A 376 2.24 -15.78 7.06
N GLY A 377 1.39 -15.91 6.04
CA GLY A 377 0.61 -17.10 5.70
C GLY A 377 0.02 -16.99 4.30
N GLY A 378 -0.70 -18.02 3.84
CA GLY A 378 -1.27 -18.08 2.50
C GLY A 378 -0.23 -18.38 1.41
N GLN A 379 -0.57 -18.04 0.17
CA GLN A 379 0.24 -18.34 -1.02
C GLN A 379 0.41 -17.10 -1.90
N LEU A 380 1.63 -16.91 -2.42
CA LEU A 380 1.99 -15.86 -3.37
C LEU A 380 2.51 -16.47 -4.67
N LEU A 381 1.89 -16.15 -5.81
CA LEU A 381 2.36 -16.55 -7.13
C LEU A 381 2.96 -15.33 -7.84
N ALA A 382 4.20 -15.44 -8.29
CA ALA A 382 4.93 -14.37 -8.97
C ALA A 382 5.56 -14.85 -10.29
N GLY A 383 5.21 -14.20 -11.40
CA GLY A 383 5.74 -14.45 -12.73
C GLY A 383 6.80 -13.42 -13.10
N PHE A 384 8.00 -13.89 -13.43
CA PHE A 384 9.15 -13.02 -13.75
C PHE A 384 9.48 -12.94 -15.23
N GLN A 385 8.61 -13.45 -16.11
CA GLN A 385 8.86 -13.66 -17.54
C GLN A 385 9.96 -14.70 -17.81
N HIS A 386 11.19 -14.43 -17.38
CA HIS A 386 12.32 -15.35 -17.43
C HIS A 386 12.86 -15.64 -16.03
N LEU A 387 13.27 -16.88 -15.76
CA LEU A 387 13.84 -17.24 -14.46
C LEU A 387 15.14 -16.49 -14.17
N SER A 388 15.92 -16.07 -15.17
CA SER A 388 17.08 -15.19 -15.00
C SER A 388 16.73 -13.86 -14.33
N ARG A 389 15.57 -13.26 -14.67
CA ARG A 389 15.12 -11.98 -14.08
C ARG A 389 14.86 -12.11 -12.58
N TYR A 390 14.42 -13.29 -12.12
CA TYR A 390 14.38 -13.61 -10.69
C TYR A 390 15.78 -13.93 -10.14
N TRP A 391 16.50 -14.84 -10.80
CA TRP A 391 17.69 -15.50 -10.26
C TRP A 391 18.91 -14.58 -10.14
N GLU A 392 19.09 -13.68 -11.10
CA GLU A 392 20.20 -12.72 -11.15
C GLU A 392 19.87 -11.44 -10.36
N SER A 393 18.58 -11.16 -10.15
CA SER A 393 18.12 -10.05 -9.33
C SER A 393 18.25 -10.37 -7.85
N GLN A 394 19.31 -9.83 -7.22
CA GLN A 394 19.46 -9.92 -5.77
C GLN A 394 18.24 -9.33 -5.03
N ARG A 395 17.58 -8.29 -5.58
CA ARG A 395 16.37 -7.70 -5.00
C ARG A 395 15.22 -8.71 -5.00
N SER A 396 14.91 -9.29 -6.15
CA SER A 396 13.77 -10.22 -6.30
C SER A 396 13.93 -11.44 -5.40
N ARG A 397 15.14 -12.01 -5.36
CA ARG A 397 15.45 -13.13 -4.44
C ARG A 397 15.24 -12.74 -2.99
N ARG A 398 15.82 -11.62 -2.55
CA ARG A 398 15.67 -11.17 -1.16
C ARG A 398 14.21 -10.98 -0.75
N VAL A 399 13.40 -10.36 -1.62
CA VAL A 399 11.98 -10.13 -1.34
C VAL A 399 11.24 -11.46 -1.23
N MET A 400 11.29 -12.32 -2.25
CA MET A 400 10.60 -13.62 -2.24
C MET A 400 11.02 -14.49 -1.07
N HIS A 401 12.32 -14.51 -0.75
CA HIS A 401 12.84 -15.26 0.40
C HIS A 401 12.29 -14.75 1.73
N ARG A 402 12.17 -13.44 1.92
CA ARG A 402 11.56 -12.89 3.14
C ARG A 402 10.09 -13.21 3.27
N ILE A 403 9.37 -13.21 2.16
CA ILE A 403 7.96 -13.61 2.12
C ILE A 403 7.84 -15.08 2.55
N ALA A 404 8.69 -15.94 1.99
CA ALA A 404 8.76 -17.36 2.35
C ALA A 404 9.15 -17.59 3.83
N ASP A 405 10.18 -16.89 4.32
CA ASP A 405 10.65 -16.95 5.71
C ASP A 405 9.58 -16.44 6.71
N ALA A 406 8.62 -15.62 6.26
CA ALA A 406 7.48 -15.19 7.08
C ALA A 406 6.37 -16.24 7.19
N GLY A 407 6.41 -17.32 6.41
CA GLY A 407 5.45 -18.43 6.45
C GLY A 407 4.52 -18.53 5.22
N VAL A 408 4.74 -17.70 4.20
CA VAL A 408 3.95 -17.72 2.95
C VAL A 408 4.53 -18.78 1.99
N ASP A 409 3.70 -19.53 1.27
CA ASP A 409 4.14 -20.41 0.19
C ASP A 409 4.34 -19.61 -1.11
N VAL A 410 5.58 -19.52 -1.58
CA VAL A 410 5.96 -18.66 -2.72
C VAL A 410 6.18 -19.52 -3.97
N HIS A 411 5.40 -19.23 -5.01
CA HIS A 411 5.48 -19.90 -6.30
C HIS A 411 6.04 -18.94 -7.36
N ILE A 412 7.12 -19.35 -8.02
CA ILE A 412 7.87 -18.53 -8.99
C ILE A 412 7.71 -19.11 -10.39
N TYR A 413 7.20 -18.32 -11.32
CA TYR A 413 6.99 -18.73 -12.72
C TYR A 413 7.95 -17.99 -13.65
N GLY A 414 8.41 -18.67 -14.70
CA GLY A 414 9.19 -18.05 -15.76
C GLY A 414 9.79 -19.05 -16.73
N VAL A 415 10.24 -18.55 -17.88
CA VAL A 415 10.97 -19.31 -18.88
C VAL A 415 12.28 -19.86 -18.28
N PRO A 416 12.58 -21.17 -18.42
CA PRO A 416 13.76 -21.80 -17.83
C PRO A 416 15.05 -21.50 -18.61
N ASP A 417 15.48 -20.25 -18.60
CA ASP A 417 16.73 -19.77 -19.22
C ASP A 417 17.96 -19.88 -18.30
N VAL A 418 17.73 -20.26 -17.04
CA VAL A 418 18.75 -20.60 -16.04
C VAL A 418 18.38 -21.89 -15.32
N VAL A 419 19.36 -22.59 -14.75
CA VAL A 419 19.11 -23.77 -13.89
C VAL A 419 18.86 -23.29 -12.46
N PRO A 420 17.63 -23.38 -11.93
CA PRO A 420 17.35 -22.96 -10.57
C PRO A 420 17.99 -23.91 -9.56
N THR A 421 18.36 -23.38 -8.39
CA THR A 421 18.66 -24.18 -7.20
C THR A 421 17.68 -23.80 -6.10
N VAL A 422 16.77 -24.69 -5.72
CA VAL A 422 15.84 -24.40 -4.62
C VAL A 422 16.63 -24.44 -3.31
N ASP A 423 16.91 -23.27 -2.72
CA ASP A 423 17.72 -23.14 -1.51
C ASP A 423 16.91 -22.79 -0.26
N ARG A 424 15.58 -22.68 -0.36
CA ARG A 424 14.69 -22.35 0.77
C ARG A 424 13.43 -23.20 0.85
N PRO A 425 12.96 -23.50 2.07
CA PRO A 425 11.61 -24.01 2.26
C PRO A 425 10.57 -22.98 1.81
N ASN A 426 9.38 -23.43 1.38
CA ASN A 426 8.27 -22.58 0.92
C ASN A 426 8.57 -21.75 -0.34
N VAL A 427 9.54 -22.16 -1.16
CA VAL A 427 9.76 -21.59 -2.50
C VAL A 427 9.66 -22.71 -3.53
N THR A 428 8.67 -22.62 -4.40
CA THR A 428 8.42 -23.57 -5.49
C THR A 428 8.64 -22.88 -6.84
N ILE A 429 9.34 -23.52 -7.77
CA ILE A 429 9.65 -22.95 -9.09
C ILE A 429 8.88 -23.72 -10.17
N HIS A 430 8.20 -22.97 -11.03
CA HIS A 430 7.34 -23.42 -12.11
C HIS A 430 7.95 -22.98 -13.46
N PRO A 431 8.88 -23.77 -14.02
CA PRO A 431 9.46 -23.47 -15.31
C PRO A 431 8.45 -23.75 -16.43
N ASP A 432 8.17 -22.75 -17.26
CA ASP A 432 7.27 -22.89 -18.40
C ASP A 432 7.72 -21.99 -19.56
N SER A 433 7.70 -22.51 -20.80
CA SER A 433 8.17 -21.81 -22.00
C SER A 433 7.06 -21.33 -22.93
N SER A 434 5.83 -21.26 -22.43
CA SER A 434 4.71 -20.66 -23.17
C SER A 434 4.92 -19.17 -23.35
N THR A 435 4.46 -18.65 -24.49
CA THR A 435 4.48 -17.22 -24.80
C THR A 435 3.77 -16.40 -23.73
N GLU A 436 2.69 -16.94 -23.16
CA GLU A 436 1.95 -16.27 -22.09
C GLU A 436 2.81 -16.02 -20.85
N ILE A 437 3.62 -17.00 -20.40
CA ILE A 437 4.55 -16.82 -19.29
C ILE A 437 5.70 -15.89 -19.67
N GLU A 438 6.22 -15.98 -20.90
CA GLU A 438 7.31 -15.12 -21.40
C GLU A 438 6.91 -13.63 -21.47
N GLU A 439 5.68 -13.33 -21.85
CA GLU A 439 5.19 -11.96 -22.03
C GLU A 439 4.56 -11.37 -20.76
N SER A 440 4.21 -12.19 -19.76
CA SER A 440 3.47 -11.75 -18.58
C SER A 440 4.34 -11.56 -17.34
N TRP A 441 4.18 -10.41 -16.69
CA TRP A 441 4.59 -10.19 -15.30
C TRP A 441 3.33 -10.13 -14.44
N PHE A 442 3.26 -11.01 -13.45
CA PHE A 442 2.14 -11.03 -12.51
C PHE A 442 2.62 -11.26 -11.09
N VAL A 443 1.85 -10.76 -10.13
CA VAL A 443 1.96 -11.08 -8.71
C VAL A 443 0.56 -11.22 -8.16
N THR A 444 0.21 -12.37 -7.60
CA THR A 444 -1.10 -12.60 -6.99
C THR A 444 -0.96 -13.25 -5.62
N TYR A 445 -1.69 -12.71 -4.63
CA TYR A 445 -1.70 -13.16 -3.25
C TYR A 445 -3.11 -13.52 -2.81
N ASP A 446 -3.28 -14.70 -2.19
CA ASP A 446 -4.57 -15.26 -1.80
C ASP A 446 -5.17 -14.71 -0.49
N GLY A 447 -4.42 -13.88 0.23
CA GLY A 447 -4.86 -13.25 1.46
C GLY A 447 -4.88 -14.17 2.69
N ASP A 448 -4.44 -15.43 2.60
CA ASP A 448 -4.53 -16.43 3.67
C ASP A 448 -5.96 -16.60 4.21
N GLY A 449 -6.94 -16.66 3.30
CA GLY A 449 -8.36 -16.75 3.63
C GLY A 449 -8.99 -15.42 4.07
N ARG A 450 -8.27 -14.30 3.95
CA ARG A 450 -8.76 -12.95 4.27
C ARG A 450 -8.94 -12.16 2.98
N THR A 451 -10.19 -11.95 2.59
CA THR A 451 -10.56 -11.27 1.33
C THR A 451 -10.04 -9.84 1.27
N ASP A 452 -9.93 -9.18 2.41
CA ASP A 452 -9.33 -7.87 2.56
C ASP A 452 -7.82 -7.80 2.28
N ARG A 453 -7.13 -8.95 2.27
CA ARG A 453 -5.68 -9.06 2.06
C ARG A 453 -5.29 -9.61 0.72
N THR A 454 -6.24 -9.82 -0.19
CA THR A 454 -5.93 -10.25 -1.54
C THR A 454 -5.34 -9.10 -2.34
N GLY A 455 -4.50 -9.42 -3.31
CA GLY A 455 -3.96 -8.44 -4.24
C GLY A 455 -3.43 -9.13 -5.48
N THR A 456 -3.66 -8.51 -6.63
CA THR A 456 -3.28 -9.07 -7.92
C THR A 456 -2.80 -7.97 -8.85
N LEU A 457 -1.64 -8.19 -9.44
CA LEU A 457 -1.10 -7.46 -10.58
C LEU A 457 -0.97 -8.46 -11.72
N VAL A 458 -1.51 -8.13 -12.90
CA VAL A 458 -1.30 -8.89 -14.13
C VAL A 458 -1.01 -7.89 -15.23
N VAL A 459 0.21 -7.91 -15.75
CA VAL A 459 0.62 -7.07 -16.88
C VAL A 459 1.34 -7.89 -17.94
N ARG A 460 1.23 -7.45 -19.18
CA ARG A 460 1.84 -8.02 -20.36
C ARG A 460 2.74 -6.98 -21.02
N GLU A 461 3.97 -7.37 -21.33
CA GLU A 461 4.91 -6.54 -22.09
C GLU A 461 4.52 -6.58 -23.58
N THR A 462 3.99 -5.47 -24.12
CA THR A 462 3.54 -5.40 -25.53
C THR A 462 4.65 -4.92 -26.47
N ASP A 463 5.53 -4.08 -25.95
CA ASP A 463 6.76 -3.58 -26.57
C ASP A 463 7.84 -3.46 -25.48
N PRO A 464 9.14 -3.35 -25.82
CA PRO A 464 10.19 -3.25 -24.81
C PRO A 464 9.93 -2.14 -23.79
N GLU A 465 9.81 -2.51 -22.51
CA GLU A 465 9.46 -1.63 -21.38
C GLU A 465 8.07 -0.96 -21.43
N VAL A 466 7.19 -1.41 -22.34
CA VAL A 466 5.79 -0.96 -22.43
C VAL A 466 4.88 -2.08 -21.96
N TYR A 467 4.07 -1.77 -20.95
CA TYR A 467 3.20 -2.74 -20.31
C TYR A 467 1.73 -2.37 -20.45
N GLU A 468 0.90 -3.39 -20.64
CA GLU A 468 -0.56 -3.32 -20.61
C GLU A 468 -1.09 -4.34 -19.59
N GLY A 469 -2.05 -3.96 -18.75
CA GLY A 469 -2.65 -4.86 -17.78
C GLY A 469 -3.52 -4.17 -16.75
N PHE A 470 -3.57 -4.73 -15.55
CA PHE A 470 -4.31 -4.17 -14.43
C PHE A 470 -3.71 -4.60 -13.09
N TRP A 471 -4.06 -3.86 -12.04
CA TRP A 471 -3.95 -4.33 -10.67
C TRP A 471 -5.27 -4.16 -9.95
N THR A 472 -5.52 -5.03 -8.98
CA THR A 472 -6.77 -5.11 -8.25
C THR A 472 -6.50 -5.67 -6.86
N TYR A 473 -7.34 -5.24 -5.93
CA TYR A 473 -7.43 -5.89 -4.62
C TYR A 473 -8.78 -6.63 -4.49
N GLU A 474 -9.52 -6.81 -5.58
CA GLU A 474 -10.83 -7.47 -5.61
C GLU A 474 -10.64 -8.99 -5.37
N PRO A 475 -11.23 -9.56 -4.31
CA PRO A 475 -10.97 -10.95 -3.93
C PRO A 475 -11.40 -11.98 -4.98
N SER A 476 -12.46 -11.68 -5.72
CA SER A 476 -12.98 -12.52 -6.82
C SER A 476 -11.94 -12.66 -7.93
N ILE A 477 -11.39 -11.56 -8.42
CA ILE A 477 -10.39 -11.53 -9.49
C ILE A 477 -9.10 -12.17 -9.01
N SER A 478 -8.65 -11.87 -7.79
CA SER A 478 -7.47 -12.50 -7.22
C SER A 478 -7.61 -14.02 -7.16
N ARG A 479 -8.76 -14.52 -6.71
CA ARG A 479 -9.07 -15.95 -6.69
C ARG A 479 -9.04 -16.57 -8.08
N ASP A 480 -9.64 -15.91 -9.07
CA ASP A 480 -9.74 -16.45 -10.43
C ASP A 480 -8.37 -16.51 -11.12
N VAL A 481 -7.54 -15.46 -10.98
CA VAL A 481 -6.14 -15.46 -11.45
C VAL A 481 -5.32 -16.55 -10.75
N PHE A 482 -5.48 -16.67 -9.44
CA PHE A 482 -4.77 -17.68 -8.64
C PHE A 482 -5.11 -19.10 -9.12
N ARG A 483 -6.40 -19.38 -9.31
CA ARG A 483 -6.90 -20.66 -9.80
C ARG A 483 -6.35 -20.96 -11.20
N TYR A 484 -6.45 -20.00 -12.13
CA TYR A 484 -5.95 -20.15 -13.50
C TYR A 484 -4.46 -20.49 -13.54
N LEU A 485 -3.62 -19.70 -12.86
CA LEU A 485 -2.17 -19.90 -12.90
C LEU A 485 -1.77 -21.26 -12.33
N ARG A 486 -2.38 -21.68 -11.22
CA ARG A 486 -2.08 -22.96 -10.59
C ARG A 486 -2.59 -24.14 -11.40
N ASP A 487 -3.79 -24.05 -11.97
CA ASP A 487 -4.37 -25.16 -12.71
C ASP A 487 -3.71 -25.33 -14.10
N THR A 488 -3.24 -24.23 -14.71
CA THR A 488 -2.58 -24.23 -16.03
C THR A 488 -1.07 -24.50 -15.95
N TYR A 489 -0.38 -23.92 -14.95
CA TYR A 489 1.10 -23.94 -14.85
C TYR A 489 1.64 -24.53 -13.54
N GLY A 490 0.76 -24.94 -12.61
CA GLY A 490 1.17 -25.62 -11.38
C GLY A 490 1.81 -26.98 -11.69
N VAL A 491 2.94 -27.27 -11.04
CA VAL A 491 3.47 -28.63 -11.05
C VAL A 491 2.55 -29.47 -10.17
N LEU A 492 1.85 -30.45 -10.75
CA LEU A 492 1.13 -31.45 -9.97
C LEU A 492 2.15 -32.17 -9.08
N GLU A 493 2.04 -32.04 -7.76
CA GLU A 493 2.74 -32.96 -6.86
C GLU A 493 2.31 -34.39 -7.23
N GLU A 494 3.26 -35.21 -7.70
CA GLU A 494 3.02 -36.64 -7.87
C GLU A 494 2.61 -37.21 -6.50
N THR A 495 1.30 -37.39 -6.31
CA THR A 495 0.77 -38.05 -5.11
C THR A 495 1.35 -39.44 -5.08
N GLY A 496 2.13 -39.71 -4.02
CA GLY A 496 3.05 -40.83 -3.92
C GLY A 496 2.52 -42.15 -4.49
N GLN A 497 3.31 -42.72 -5.38
CA GLN A 497 3.21 -44.10 -5.80
C GLN A 497 3.21 -45.00 -4.55
N GLN A 498 2.03 -45.52 -4.18
CA GLN A 498 1.93 -46.60 -3.22
C GLN A 498 2.78 -47.77 -3.73
N ALA A 499 3.85 -48.08 -3.01
CA ALA A 499 4.59 -49.32 -3.22
C ALA A 499 3.63 -50.49 -2.96
N PRO A 500 3.48 -51.45 -3.88
CA PRO A 500 2.72 -52.64 -3.60
C PRO A 500 3.50 -53.48 -2.58
N SER A 501 2.75 -53.91 -1.56
CA SER A 501 3.10 -54.78 -0.43
C SER A 501 4.09 -55.90 -0.69
#